data_AF-A0A1I7YEV8-F1
#
_entry.id   AF-A0A1I7YEV8-F1
#
_cell.length_a   1.000
_cell.length_b   1.000
_cell.length_c   1.000
_cell.angle_alpha   90.00
_cell.angle_beta   90.00
_cell.angle_gamma   90.00
#
_symmetry.space_group_name_H-M   'P 1'
#
loop_
_entity.id
_entity.type
_entity.pdbx_description
1 polymer ?
#
loop_
_entity_poly.entity_id
_entity_poly.type
_entity_poly.pdbx_seq_one_letter_code
_entity_poly.pdbx_strand_id
1 'polypeptide(L)'
;MWTAAFVLLSVLLLAPHTHPSGVEEDEVTAAPAPQNQLPRENISFCSTIDCTRHASCMQCDFPDRCKYGEKVEVKCVTRRPCQQEHSIVREATCRFCWQTNESEHYCDPIRNCSSSATKLQRTVCLVDRNVICKGRRMFYKRIRCNHTNGYSWTTAMILSFTLGGFGVDRFYLGHWKSGIGKLFSFGGLGIWTVIDIILIATGYVGPADGSLYI
;
A
#
# COMPACT_ATOMS: atom_id res chain seq x y z
N MET A 1 -1.70 -23.76 48.59
CA MET A 1 -2.51 -22.94 47.65
C MET A 1 -2.34 -23.41 46.20
N TRP A 2 -2.48 -24.72 45.94
CA TRP A 2 -2.23 -25.34 44.61
C TRP A 2 -3.40 -26.20 44.11
N THR A 3 -4.60 -26.05 44.70
CA THR A 3 -5.77 -26.88 44.36
C THR A 3 -6.81 -26.18 43.48
N ALA A 4 -6.76 -24.84 43.37
CA ALA A 4 -7.70 -24.09 42.53
C ALA A 4 -7.33 -24.05 41.03
N ALA A 5 -6.08 -24.35 40.68
CA ALA A 5 -5.58 -24.23 39.30
C ALA A 5 -6.05 -25.36 38.36
N PHE A 6 -6.44 -26.51 38.90
CA PHE A 6 -6.83 -27.67 38.08
C PHE A 6 -8.30 -27.66 37.63
N VAL A 7 -9.19 -26.96 38.35
CA VAL A 7 -10.64 -26.99 38.04
C VAL A 7 -11.00 -26.03 36.90
N LEU A 8 -10.25 -24.94 36.72
CA LEU A 8 -10.53 -23.95 35.66
C LEU A 8 -10.04 -24.37 34.26
N LEU A 9 -9.18 -25.40 34.16
CA LEU A 9 -8.62 -25.86 32.89
C LEU A 9 -9.61 -26.69 32.05
N SER A 10 -10.77 -27.08 32.60
CA SER A 10 -11.73 -27.95 31.93
C SER A 10 -12.95 -27.23 31.34
N VAL A 11 -13.16 -25.94 31.60
CA VAL A 11 -14.38 -25.22 31.17
C VAL A 11 -14.20 -24.40 29.88
N LEU A 12 -12.96 -24.11 29.45
CA LEU A 12 -12.71 -23.23 28.30
C LEU A 12 -12.54 -23.93 26.94
N LEU A 13 -12.75 -25.25 26.86
CA LEU A 13 -12.60 -26.01 25.61
C LEU A 13 -13.84 -26.01 24.69
N LEU A 14 -14.95 -25.38 25.07
CA LEU A 14 -16.19 -25.43 24.28
C LEU A 14 -16.96 -24.11 24.33
N ALA A 15 -16.61 -23.13 23.50
CA ALA A 15 -17.59 -22.16 23.00
C ALA A 15 -17.16 -21.60 21.63
N PRO A 16 -18.11 -21.35 20.71
CA PRO A 16 -17.85 -21.26 19.28
C PRO A 16 -17.57 -19.82 18.82
N HIS A 17 -16.96 -19.74 17.63
CA HIS A 17 -16.81 -18.56 16.80
C HIS A 17 -18.08 -17.68 16.73
N THR A 18 -17.93 -16.39 17.05
CA THR A 18 -18.80 -15.34 16.50
C THR A 18 -17.97 -14.08 16.24
N HIS A 19 -17.69 -13.84 14.96
CA HIS A 19 -17.23 -12.56 14.42
C HIS A 19 -18.42 -11.60 14.35
N PRO A 20 -18.29 -10.31 14.73
CA PRO A 20 -19.10 -9.26 14.16
C PRO A 20 -18.26 -8.44 13.17
N SER A 21 -18.81 -8.36 11.97
CA SER A 21 -18.34 -7.63 10.81
C SER A 21 -18.59 -6.13 10.94
N GLY A 22 -17.75 -5.33 10.31
CA GLY A 22 -17.96 -3.90 10.10
C GLY A 22 -16.73 -3.26 9.46
N VAL A 23 -16.49 -3.55 8.18
CA VAL A 23 -15.47 -2.87 7.38
C VAL A 23 -16.21 -2.02 6.35
N GLU A 24 -15.98 -0.72 6.44
CA GLU A 24 -16.38 0.30 5.48
C GLU A 24 -15.60 0.05 4.17
N GLU A 25 -16.33 -0.09 3.06
CA GLU A 25 -15.78 -0.39 1.75
C GLU A 25 -15.10 0.85 1.14
N ASP A 26 -13.85 1.11 1.53
CA ASP A 26 -12.98 1.97 0.73
C ASP A 26 -12.58 1.25 -0.56
N GLU A 27 -12.83 1.89 -1.70
CA GLU A 27 -12.68 1.38 -3.08
C GLU A 27 -11.45 0.46 -3.27
N VAL A 28 -11.72 -0.85 -3.24
CA VAL A 28 -10.73 -1.92 -3.19
C VAL A 28 -10.15 -2.18 -4.59
N THR A 29 -8.93 -1.71 -4.87
CA THR A 29 -8.22 -2.10 -6.09
C THR A 29 -7.67 -3.51 -5.94
N ALA A 30 -8.46 -4.51 -6.34
CA ALA A 30 -7.97 -5.86 -6.56
C ALA A 30 -6.85 -5.86 -7.60
N ALA A 31 -5.88 -6.78 -7.46
CA ALA A 31 -4.93 -7.02 -8.55
C ALA A 31 -5.75 -7.26 -9.83
N PRO A 32 -5.52 -6.49 -10.91
CA PRO A 32 -6.37 -6.60 -12.08
C PRO A 32 -6.29 -8.04 -12.59
N ALA A 33 -7.47 -8.64 -12.80
CA ALA A 33 -7.60 -9.89 -13.55
C ALA A 33 -6.80 -9.75 -14.87
N PRO A 34 -6.31 -10.84 -15.47
CA PRO A 34 -5.58 -10.77 -16.73
C PRO A 34 -6.49 -10.23 -17.84
N GLN A 35 -6.60 -8.91 -17.93
CA GLN A 35 -7.27 -8.19 -19.00
C GLN A 35 -6.28 -8.05 -20.15
N ASN A 36 -6.74 -8.34 -21.36
CA ASN A 36 -5.93 -8.30 -22.57
C ASN A 36 -5.46 -6.88 -22.95
N GLN A 37 -5.93 -5.83 -22.27
CA GLN A 37 -5.54 -4.45 -22.53
C GLN A 37 -5.34 -3.66 -21.25
N LEU A 38 -4.26 -2.88 -21.24
CA LEU A 38 -3.95 -1.92 -20.19
C LEU A 38 -4.98 -0.77 -20.21
N PRO A 39 -5.46 -0.29 -19.05
CA PRO A 39 -6.37 0.85 -18.96
C PRO A 39 -5.78 2.11 -19.61
N ARG A 40 -6.66 3.02 -20.04
CA ARG A 40 -6.27 4.35 -20.54
C ARG A 40 -6.16 5.35 -19.41
N GLU A 41 -5.25 6.31 -19.56
CA GLU A 41 -5.04 7.41 -18.61
C GLU A 41 -6.27 8.32 -18.57
N ASN A 42 -6.71 8.67 -17.35
CA ASN A 42 -7.81 9.61 -17.17
C ASN A 42 -7.32 11.05 -17.33
N ILE A 43 -7.47 11.57 -18.55
CA ILE A 43 -7.05 12.93 -18.93
C ILE A 43 -8.19 13.95 -18.92
N SER A 44 -9.30 13.67 -18.23
CA SER A 44 -10.46 14.57 -18.17
C SER A 44 -10.09 15.96 -17.63
N PHE A 45 -9.18 16.03 -16.66
CA PHE A 45 -8.71 17.28 -16.06
C PHE A 45 -8.09 18.25 -17.07
N CYS A 46 -7.56 17.77 -18.20
CA CYS A 46 -6.96 18.59 -19.24
C CYS A 46 -7.95 19.58 -19.90
N SER A 47 -9.27 19.43 -19.70
CA SER A 47 -10.24 20.41 -20.22
C SER A 47 -10.21 21.75 -19.50
N THR A 48 -9.68 21.78 -18.27
CA THR A 48 -9.85 22.90 -17.32
C THR A 48 -8.53 23.58 -16.97
N ILE A 49 -7.40 22.98 -17.34
CA ILE A 49 -6.06 23.46 -17.03
C ILE A 49 -5.30 23.90 -18.30
N ASP A 50 -4.19 24.60 -18.11
CA ASP A 50 -3.26 24.89 -19.19
C ASP A 50 -2.53 23.62 -19.65
N CYS A 51 -2.95 23.08 -20.79
CA CYS A 51 -2.39 21.89 -21.40
C CYS A 51 -0.93 22.01 -21.79
N THR A 52 -0.41 23.24 -21.98
CA THR A 52 0.97 23.47 -22.42
C THR A 52 2.02 23.20 -21.33
N ARG A 53 1.56 23.11 -20.07
CA ARG A 53 2.39 22.85 -18.88
C ARG A 53 2.49 21.37 -18.52
N HIS A 54 1.49 20.55 -18.88
CA HIS A 54 1.37 19.18 -18.43
C HIS A 54 1.63 18.19 -19.58
N ALA A 55 2.63 17.33 -19.41
CA ALA A 55 2.99 16.30 -20.37
C ALA A 55 1.86 15.27 -20.62
N SER A 56 1.02 14.99 -19.63
CA SER A 56 -0.14 14.08 -19.76
C SER A 56 -1.19 14.59 -20.76
N CYS A 57 -1.28 15.90 -20.96
CA CYS A 57 -2.24 16.52 -21.88
C CYS A 57 -1.68 16.66 -23.31
N MET A 58 -0.45 16.17 -23.55
CA MET A 58 0.25 16.30 -24.82
C MET A 58 0.71 14.94 -25.34
N GLN A 59 0.77 14.83 -26.66
CA GLN A 59 1.42 13.74 -27.37
C GLN A 59 2.73 14.27 -27.96
N CYS A 60 3.86 13.70 -27.53
CA CYS A 60 5.19 14.12 -27.99
C CYS A 60 5.79 13.10 -28.94
N ASP A 61 6.31 13.58 -30.07
CA ASP A 61 7.00 12.76 -31.06
C ASP A 61 8.50 12.76 -30.78
N PHE A 62 9.02 11.57 -30.50
CA PHE A 62 10.42 11.33 -30.25
C PHE A 62 11.14 10.94 -31.54
N PRO A 63 12.40 11.37 -31.74
CA PRO A 63 13.21 10.88 -32.84
C PRO A 63 13.40 9.36 -32.76
N ASP A 64 13.41 8.69 -33.92
CA ASP A 64 13.51 7.23 -34.00
C ASP A 64 14.84 6.68 -33.47
N ARG A 65 15.93 7.45 -33.60
CA ARG A 65 17.31 7.03 -33.32
C ARG A 65 17.94 7.69 -32.08
N CYS A 66 17.16 8.18 -31.12
CA CYS A 66 17.76 8.70 -29.88
C CYS A 66 18.30 7.58 -28.98
N LYS A 67 19.39 7.87 -28.27
CA LYS A 67 19.99 6.94 -27.30
C LYS A 67 19.29 7.04 -25.95
N TYR A 68 19.18 5.92 -25.26
CA TYR A 68 18.61 5.90 -23.92
C TYR A 68 19.37 6.84 -22.97
N GLY A 69 18.65 7.76 -22.32
CA GLY A 69 19.22 8.75 -21.39
C GLY A 69 19.71 10.05 -22.04
N GLU A 70 19.74 10.13 -23.37
CA GLU A 70 20.10 11.34 -24.11
C GLU A 70 19.01 12.41 -23.96
N LYS A 71 19.38 13.69 -23.88
CA LYS A 71 18.43 14.80 -23.90
C LYS A 71 18.15 15.19 -25.34
N VAL A 72 16.88 15.20 -25.73
CA VAL A 72 16.43 15.48 -27.10
C VAL A 72 15.29 16.48 -27.09
N GLU A 73 15.23 17.30 -28.13
CA GLU A 73 14.08 18.17 -28.37
C GLU A 73 12.97 17.37 -29.06
N VAL A 74 11.78 17.39 -28.46
CA VAL A 74 10.59 16.70 -28.96
C VAL A 74 9.49 17.69 -29.26
N LYS A 75 8.77 17.46 -30.37
CA LYS A 75 7.59 18.24 -30.72
C LYS A 75 6.38 17.63 -30.03
N CYS A 76 5.76 18.39 -29.14
CA CYS A 76 4.58 17.99 -28.38
C CYS A 76 3.35 18.72 -28.93
N VAL A 77 2.27 17.98 -29.17
CA VAL A 77 0.98 18.51 -29.60
C VAL A 77 -0.07 18.22 -28.54
N THR A 78 -0.91 19.19 -28.19
CA THR A 78 -1.99 18.98 -27.21
C THR A 78 -2.99 17.93 -27.71
N ARG A 79 -3.53 17.13 -26.78
CA ARG A 79 -4.51 16.08 -27.07
C ARG A 79 -5.87 16.45 -26.50
N ARG A 80 -6.97 15.96 -27.10
CA ARG A 80 -8.31 16.07 -26.49
C ARG A 80 -8.28 15.51 -25.06
N PRO A 81 -8.91 16.17 -24.07
CA PRO A 81 -9.96 17.19 -24.19
C PRO A 81 -9.50 18.67 -24.23
N CYS A 82 -8.23 18.97 -24.51
CA CYS A 82 -7.79 20.37 -24.68
C CYS A 82 -8.59 21.06 -25.81
N GLN A 83 -9.13 22.26 -25.55
CA GLN A 83 -9.94 23.02 -26.52
C GLN A 83 -9.10 23.58 -27.68
N GLN A 84 -7.84 23.94 -27.38
CA GLN A 84 -6.91 24.54 -28.34
C GLN A 84 -5.80 23.55 -28.70
N GLU A 85 -5.49 23.49 -29.98
CA GLU A 85 -4.34 22.74 -30.52
C GLU A 85 -3.09 23.61 -30.44
N HIS A 86 -2.17 23.25 -29.55
CA HIS A 86 -0.87 23.90 -29.39
C HIS A 86 0.22 22.91 -29.77
N SER A 87 1.21 23.38 -30.54
CA SER A 87 2.42 22.61 -30.82
C SER A 87 3.63 23.31 -30.20
N ILE A 88 4.30 22.65 -29.26
CA ILE A 88 5.41 23.22 -28.48
C ILE A 88 6.60 22.27 -28.56
N VAL A 89 7.80 22.82 -28.71
CA VAL A 89 9.04 22.07 -28.62
C VAL A 89 9.50 22.06 -27.17
N ARG A 90 9.82 20.87 -26.64
CA ARG A 90 10.31 20.67 -25.27
C ARG A 90 11.53 19.78 -25.26
N GLU A 91 12.44 20.03 -24.33
CA GLU A 91 13.54 19.12 -24.02
C GLU A 91 13.02 17.95 -23.17
N ALA A 92 13.34 16.72 -23.57
CA ALA A 92 12.98 15.51 -22.85
C ALA A 92 14.12 14.49 -22.88
N THR A 93 14.20 13.64 -21.87
CA THR A 93 15.13 12.50 -21.87
C THR A 93 14.56 11.39 -22.75
N CYS A 94 15.33 10.89 -23.70
CA CYS A 94 14.97 9.75 -24.53
C CYS A 94 14.94 8.48 -23.67
N ARG A 95 13.74 8.10 -23.24
CA ARG A 95 13.44 6.86 -22.50
C ARG A 95 11.96 6.51 -22.63
N PHE A 96 11.64 5.23 -22.48
CA PHE A 96 10.25 4.81 -22.45
C PHE A 96 9.59 5.13 -21.10
N CYS A 97 8.28 5.34 -21.08
CA CYS A 97 7.51 5.64 -19.87
C CYS A 97 7.61 4.55 -18.78
N TRP A 98 7.87 3.29 -19.14
CA TRP A 98 8.07 2.22 -18.17
C TRP A 98 9.49 2.19 -17.55
N GLN A 99 10.42 3.00 -18.08
CA GLN A 99 11.80 3.15 -17.62
C GLN A 99 12.00 4.44 -16.80
N THR A 100 10.93 5.14 -16.42
CA THR A 100 11.01 6.30 -15.53
C THR A 100 11.47 5.88 -14.13
N ASN A 101 12.03 6.84 -13.40
CA ASN A 101 12.49 6.58 -12.04
C ASN A 101 11.30 6.45 -11.08
N GLU A 102 11.50 5.85 -9.90
CA GLU A 102 10.42 5.61 -8.94
C GLU A 102 9.72 6.87 -8.42
N SER A 103 10.39 8.01 -8.44
CA SER A 103 9.81 9.32 -8.10
C SER A 103 8.99 9.95 -9.22
N GLU A 104 9.07 9.41 -10.45
CA GLU A 104 8.47 9.97 -11.66
C GLU A 104 7.25 9.16 -12.14
N HIS A 105 6.90 8.09 -11.43
CA HIS A 105 5.67 7.34 -11.66
C HIS A 105 5.09 6.88 -10.32
N TYR A 106 3.77 6.76 -10.27
CA TYR A 106 3.04 6.18 -9.16
C TYR A 106 2.48 4.81 -9.57
N CYS A 107 2.50 3.84 -8.67
CA CYS A 107 1.94 2.50 -8.89
C CYS A 107 0.80 2.25 -7.91
N ASP A 108 -0.31 1.69 -8.40
CA ASP A 108 -1.46 1.42 -7.55
C ASP A 108 -1.11 0.36 -6.50
N PRO A 109 -1.38 0.60 -5.21
CA PRO A 109 -1.07 -0.33 -4.16
C PRO A 109 -2.00 -1.54 -4.24
N ILE A 110 -1.45 -2.75 -4.11
CA ILE A 110 -2.23 -3.98 -4.02
C ILE A 110 -2.35 -4.34 -2.53
N ARG A 111 -3.59 -4.41 -2.05
CA ARG A 111 -3.91 -4.79 -0.65
C ARG A 111 -4.54 -6.18 -0.52
N ASN A 112 -5.23 -6.65 -1.56
CA ASN A 112 -5.93 -7.92 -1.57
C ASN A 112 -5.03 -9.06 -2.08
N CYS A 113 -4.06 -9.46 -1.26
CA CYS A 113 -3.18 -10.59 -1.53
C CYS A 113 -2.95 -11.41 -0.26
N SER A 114 -2.64 -12.71 -0.40
CA SER A 114 -2.30 -13.56 0.75
C SER A 114 -0.93 -13.17 1.33
N SER A 115 -0.79 -13.12 2.65
CA SER A 115 0.48 -12.87 3.36
C SER A 115 1.57 -13.92 3.10
N SER A 116 1.23 -15.07 2.51
CA SER A 116 2.20 -16.05 1.99
C SER A 116 2.71 -15.77 0.58
N ALA A 117 2.31 -14.66 -0.04
CA ALA A 117 2.75 -14.29 -1.38
C ALA A 117 4.22 -13.79 -1.35
N THR A 118 5.17 -14.72 -1.39
CA THR A 118 6.57 -14.43 -1.78
C THR A 118 6.68 -13.90 -3.21
N LYS A 119 5.58 -13.94 -3.97
CA LYS A 119 5.47 -13.57 -5.38
C LYS A 119 5.14 -12.08 -5.53
N LEU A 120 5.95 -11.38 -6.33
CA LEU A 120 5.66 -10.02 -6.78
C LEU A 120 4.32 -9.99 -7.53
N GLN A 121 3.48 -9.01 -7.21
CA GLN A 121 2.15 -8.84 -7.78
C GLN A 121 2.18 -7.80 -8.91
N ARG A 122 1.40 -8.03 -9.96
CA ARG A 122 1.30 -7.14 -11.10
C ARG A 122 0.30 -6.02 -10.78
N THR A 123 0.77 -4.78 -10.79
CA THR A 123 -0.07 -3.59 -10.66
C THR A 123 0.04 -2.70 -11.89
N VAL A 124 -0.82 -1.70 -11.97
CA VAL A 124 -0.78 -0.61 -12.94
C VAL A 124 0.00 0.55 -12.34
N CYS A 125 0.86 1.15 -13.16
CA CYS A 125 1.60 2.35 -12.82
C CYS A 125 1.32 3.43 -13.84
N LEU A 126 1.31 4.68 -13.37
CA LEU A 126 1.07 5.89 -14.12
C LEU A 126 2.24 6.86 -13.94
N VAL A 127 2.81 7.32 -15.05
CA VAL A 127 3.85 8.36 -15.05
C VAL A 127 3.27 9.71 -14.60
N ASP A 128 4.06 10.47 -13.82
CA ASP A 128 3.69 11.80 -13.34
C ASP A 128 3.32 12.76 -14.49
N ARG A 129 2.33 13.62 -14.23
CA ARG A 129 1.69 14.48 -15.24
C ARG A 129 2.68 15.39 -15.98
N ASN A 130 3.81 15.74 -15.38
CA ASN A 130 4.79 16.68 -15.95
C ASN A 130 5.98 15.98 -16.63
N VAL A 131 6.07 14.66 -16.55
CA VAL A 131 7.18 13.89 -17.12
C VAL A 131 6.87 13.51 -18.56
N ILE A 132 7.73 13.94 -19.49
CA ILE A 132 7.65 13.60 -20.92
C ILE A 132 8.42 12.29 -21.16
N CYS A 133 7.78 11.30 -21.77
CA CYS A 133 8.34 9.97 -22.02
C CYS A 133 7.78 9.33 -23.30
N LYS A 134 8.52 8.36 -23.85
CA LYS A 134 8.13 7.65 -25.08
C LYS A 134 7.14 6.51 -24.78
N GLY A 135 6.04 6.44 -25.53
CA GLY A 135 5.07 5.34 -25.47
C GLY A 135 3.86 5.59 -24.57
N ARG A 136 3.32 4.52 -23.96
CA ARG A 136 2.15 4.61 -23.09
C ARG A 136 2.54 5.03 -21.67
N ARG A 137 1.85 6.03 -21.12
CA ARG A 137 2.10 6.60 -19.79
C ARG A 137 1.60 5.73 -18.64
N MET A 138 0.59 4.90 -18.91
CA MET A 138 0.26 3.78 -18.05
C MET A 138 1.06 2.56 -18.49
N PHE A 139 1.52 1.76 -17.53
CA PHE A 139 2.18 0.47 -17.80
C PHE A 139 2.01 -0.50 -16.63
N TYR A 140 2.31 -1.77 -16.85
CA TYR A 140 2.29 -2.78 -15.78
C TYR A 140 3.68 -2.91 -15.14
N LYS A 141 3.72 -2.96 -13.81
CA LYS A 141 4.93 -3.25 -13.04
C LYS A 141 4.64 -4.32 -12.00
N ARG A 142 5.68 -5.10 -11.64
CA ARG A 142 5.60 -6.07 -10.56
C ARG A 142 6.10 -5.42 -9.27
N ILE A 143 5.24 -5.27 -8.28
CA ILE A 143 5.54 -4.66 -6.99
C ILE A 143 5.34 -5.66 -5.84
N ARG A 144 5.87 -5.33 -4.66
CA ARG A 144 5.55 -6.05 -3.43
C ARG A 144 4.12 -5.71 -3.02
N CYS A 145 3.44 -6.68 -2.44
CA CYS A 145 2.08 -6.47 -1.98
C CYS A 145 2.06 -5.99 -0.52
N ASN A 146 1.20 -5.02 -0.23
CA ASN A 146 0.96 -4.51 1.12
C ASN A 146 -0.37 -5.07 1.63
N HIS A 147 -0.37 -6.33 2.06
CA HIS A 147 -1.58 -6.91 2.65
C HIS A 147 -1.88 -6.27 4.00
N THR A 148 -3.07 -5.70 4.19
CA THR A 148 -3.55 -5.15 5.45
C THR A 148 -4.82 -5.88 5.88
N ASN A 149 -4.97 -6.18 7.17
CA ASN A 149 -6.12 -6.93 7.71
C ASN A 149 -6.89 -6.11 8.78
N GLY A 150 -6.91 -4.79 8.64
CA GLY A 150 -7.68 -3.90 9.54
C GLY A 150 -6.98 -3.50 10.85
N TYR A 151 -5.75 -3.96 11.10
CA TYR A 151 -5.02 -3.62 12.31
C TYR A 151 -4.44 -2.20 12.24
N SER A 152 -4.86 -1.30 13.14
CA SER A 152 -4.33 0.07 13.22
C SER A 152 -3.13 0.14 14.16
N TRP A 153 -2.04 0.77 13.70
CA TRP A 153 -0.85 0.97 14.53
C TRP A 153 -1.15 1.85 15.75
N THR A 154 -1.92 2.92 15.55
CA THR A 154 -2.28 3.86 16.63
C THR A 154 -3.15 3.19 17.69
N THR A 155 -4.12 2.37 17.28
CA THR A 155 -4.94 1.60 18.22
C THR A 155 -4.08 0.62 19.02
N ALA A 156 -3.18 -0.12 18.37
CA ALA A 156 -2.25 -1.02 19.07
C ALA A 156 -1.37 -0.27 20.09
N MET A 157 -0.87 0.92 19.74
CA MET A 157 -0.09 1.77 20.63
C MET A 157 -0.90 2.25 21.84
N ILE A 158 -2.13 2.73 21.63
CA ILE A 158 -3.00 3.20 22.72
C ILE A 158 -3.37 2.03 23.65
N LEU A 159 -3.69 0.86 23.09
CA LEU A 159 -3.99 -0.34 23.86
C LEU A 159 -2.78 -0.81 24.67
N SER A 160 -1.57 -0.73 24.11
CA SER A 160 -0.34 -1.06 24.84
C SER A 160 -0.07 -0.10 26.00
N PHE A 161 -0.39 1.19 25.85
CA PHE A 161 -0.20 2.18 26.90
C PHE A 161 -1.23 2.04 28.04
N THR A 162 -2.50 1.88 27.69
CA THR A 162 -3.61 1.89 28.66
C THR A 162 -3.90 0.50 29.26
N LEU A 163 -3.74 -0.56 28.47
CA LEU A 163 -4.13 -1.92 28.80
C LEU A 163 -3.02 -2.96 28.53
N GLY A 164 -1.79 -2.51 28.29
CA GLY A 164 -0.66 -3.41 28.01
C GLY A 164 -0.33 -4.36 29.17
N GLY A 165 -0.62 -3.95 30.41
CA GLY A 165 -0.40 -4.79 31.60
C GLY A 165 -1.30 -6.04 31.60
N PHE A 166 -2.48 -5.95 30.97
CA PHE A 166 -3.39 -7.06 30.77
C PHE A 166 -3.14 -7.82 29.46
N GLY A 167 -2.17 -7.37 28.64
CA GLY A 167 -1.82 -8.00 27.36
C GLY A 167 -2.86 -7.80 26.25
N VAL A 168 -3.77 -6.82 26.37
CA VAL A 168 -4.84 -6.54 25.39
C VAL A 168 -4.27 -6.17 24.02
N ASP A 169 -3.12 -5.51 24.00
CA ASP A 169 -2.31 -5.23 22.80
C ASP A 169 -1.96 -6.53 22.03
N ARG A 170 -1.62 -7.62 22.73
CA ARG A 170 -1.28 -8.90 22.11
C ARG A 170 -2.49 -9.67 21.64
N PHE A 171 -3.59 -9.60 22.37
CA PHE A 171 -4.86 -10.16 21.90
C PHE A 171 -5.36 -9.43 20.64
N TYR A 172 -5.24 -8.10 20.60
CA TYR A 172 -5.60 -7.30 19.43
C TYR A 172 -4.80 -7.70 18.19
N LEU A 173 -3.49 -7.96 18.33
CA LEU A 173 -2.63 -8.38 17.21
C LEU A 173 -2.74 -9.88 16.84
N GLY A 174 -3.62 -10.64 17.49
CA GLY A 174 -3.79 -12.09 17.27
C GLY A 174 -2.78 -12.99 18.02
N HIS A 175 -1.89 -12.41 18.84
CA HIS A 175 -0.92 -13.12 19.67
C HIS A 175 -1.54 -13.57 21.01
N TRP A 176 -2.63 -14.34 20.96
CA TRP A 176 -3.39 -14.72 22.16
C TRP A 176 -2.57 -15.53 23.18
N LYS A 177 -1.65 -16.38 22.71
CA LYS A 177 -0.80 -17.22 23.59
C LYS A 177 0.13 -16.38 24.46
N SER A 178 0.74 -15.33 23.90
CA SER A 178 1.63 -14.43 24.66
C SER A 178 0.83 -13.47 25.54
N GLY A 179 -0.37 -13.07 25.13
CA GLY A 179 -1.31 -12.32 25.96
C GLY A 179 -1.70 -13.06 27.24
N ILE A 180 -2.00 -14.36 27.14
CA ILE A 180 -2.30 -15.20 28.32
C ILE A 180 -1.08 -15.32 29.24
N GLY A 181 0.13 -15.46 28.70
CA GLY A 181 1.36 -15.49 29.49
C GLY A 181 1.54 -14.23 30.35
N LYS A 182 1.21 -13.06 29.80
CA LYS A 182 1.26 -11.79 30.55
C LYS A 182 0.24 -11.74 31.67
N LEU A 183 -0.99 -12.19 31.43
CA LEU A 183 -2.06 -12.25 32.42
C LEU A 183 -1.67 -13.13 33.63
N PHE A 184 -1.09 -14.32 33.38
CA PHE A 184 -0.62 -15.19 34.46
C PHE A 184 0.58 -14.64 35.22
N SER A 185 1.40 -13.80 34.58
CA SER A 185 2.49 -13.09 35.24
C SER A 185 2.05 -11.80 35.97
N PHE A 186 0.72 -11.59 36.13
CA PHE A 186 0.13 -10.35 36.65
C PHE A 186 0.60 -9.09 35.91
N GLY A 187 0.90 -9.21 34.61
CA GLY A 187 1.38 -8.10 33.79
C GLY A 187 2.74 -7.55 34.19
N GLY A 188 3.51 -8.29 35.00
CA GLY A 188 4.83 -7.96 35.54
C GLY A 188 5.06 -6.47 35.80
N LEU A 189 4.35 -5.91 36.79
CA LEU A 189 4.63 -4.60 37.43
C LEU A 189 4.88 -3.41 36.49
N GLY A 190 4.42 -3.45 35.23
CA GLY A 190 4.65 -2.40 34.22
C GLY A 190 5.95 -2.53 33.41
N ILE A 191 6.79 -3.54 33.65
CA ILE A 191 7.98 -3.79 32.80
C ILE A 191 7.54 -4.28 31.41
N TRP A 192 6.55 -5.17 31.36
CA TRP A 192 6.01 -5.68 30.10
C TRP A 192 5.42 -4.57 29.25
N THR A 193 4.69 -3.63 29.84
CA THR A 193 4.07 -2.53 29.11
C THR A 193 5.12 -1.65 28.43
N VAL A 194 6.23 -1.36 29.10
CA VAL A 194 7.35 -0.60 28.52
C VAL A 194 7.98 -1.35 27.35
N ILE A 195 8.22 -2.66 27.50
CA ILE A 195 8.77 -3.50 26.42
C ILE A 195 7.81 -3.53 25.23
N ASP A 196 6.51 -3.71 25.45
CA ASP A 196 5.51 -3.75 24.39
C ASP A 196 5.40 -2.43 23.63
N ILE A 197 5.41 -1.30 24.34
CA ILE A 197 5.41 0.02 23.71
C ILE A 197 6.61 0.15 22.79
N ILE A 198 7.81 -0.24 23.22
CA ILE A 198 9.01 -0.17 22.36
C ILE A 198 8.88 -1.10 21.15
N LEU A 199 8.38 -2.32 21.35
CA LEU A 199 8.25 -3.32 20.28
C LEU A 199 7.20 -2.93 19.22
N ILE A 200 6.09 -2.32 19.62
CA ILE A 200 5.04 -1.83 18.71
C ILE A 200 5.50 -0.52 18.05
N ALA A 201 6.13 0.38 18.81
CA ALA A 201 6.63 1.65 18.28
C ALA A 201 7.71 1.45 17.20
N THR A 202 8.60 0.48 17.39
CA THR A 202 9.63 0.11 16.40
C THR A 202 9.10 -0.74 15.24
N GLY A 203 7.84 -1.19 15.30
CA GLY A 203 7.27 -2.09 14.30
C GLY A 203 7.89 -3.50 14.31
N TYR A 204 8.67 -3.85 15.34
CA TYR A 204 9.27 -5.18 15.46
C TYR A 204 8.22 -6.27 15.61
N VAL A 205 7.11 -5.95 16.28
CA VAL A 205 5.95 -6.85 16.38
C VAL A 205 4.79 -6.30 15.56
N GLY A 206 4.46 -7.04 14.49
CA GLY A 206 3.26 -6.85 13.69
C GLY A 206 2.14 -7.83 14.06
N PRO A 207 1.00 -7.71 13.35
CA PRO A 207 -0.10 -8.67 13.40
C PRO A 207 0.37 -10.12 13.15
N ALA A 208 -0.23 -11.07 13.85
CA ALA A 208 0.10 -12.50 13.73
C ALA A 208 -0.11 -13.06 12.31
N ASP A 209 -1.00 -12.45 11.54
CA ASP A 209 -1.33 -12.83 10.16
C ASP A 209 -0.26 -12.41 9.13
N GLY A 210 0.75 -11.63 9.56
CA GLY A 210 1.79 -11.08 8.69
C GLY A 210 1.31 -9.90 7.81
N SER A 211 0.12 -9.37 8.09
CA SER A 211 -0.38 -8.14 7.46
C SER A 211 0.33 -6.90 8.00
N LEU A 212 0.40 -5.85 7.22
CA LEU A 212 0.89 -4.54 7.67
C LEU A 212 -0.18 -3.77 8.44
N TYR A 213 0.29 -2.85 9.27
CA TYR A 213 -0.57 -1.87 9.93
C TYR A 213 -1.19 -0.89 8.92
N ILE A 214 -2.38 -0.41 9.24
CA ILE A 214 -3.07 0.70 8.59
C ILE A 214 -2.79 1.99 9.34
#